data_AF-A0A9J6FMM2-F1
#
_entry.id   AF-A0A9J6FMM2-F1
#
_cell.length_a   1.000
_cell.length_b   1.000
_cell.length_c   1.000
_cell.angle_alpha   90.00
_cell.angle_beta   90.00
_cell.angle_gamma   90.00
#
_symmetry.space_group_name_H-M   'P 1'
#
loop_
_entity.id
_entity.type
_entity.pdbx_description
1 polymer ?
#
loop_
_entity_poly.entity_id
_entity_poly.type
_entity_poly.pdbx_seq_one_letter_code
_entity_poly.pdbx_strand_id
1 'polypeptide(L)'
;MNAFCGHMRACLMIRSEVEKIESVQQLVKRPHTTPHMWLGTSYVAMVEHSTNPDLQQIGRVVRERGTAVPASALYGEPLLRRVVQGRAAVISDGTSLAFRVSSVCQAFAGAEFYLAREGVVSHPLNSFARKDIDPLIFKDINKVYVYLQSILGLKQQHIKRTHALRITIIIYNRSTAGRSPPPSTS
;
A
#
# COMPACT_ATOMS: atom_id res chain seq x y z
N MET A 1 13.94 -36.46 -25.62
CA MET A 1 13.17 -35.54 -24.74
C MET A 1 12.80 -34.34 -25.60
N ASN A 2 11.51 -34.13 -25.85
CA ASN A 2 11.06 -33.27 -26.95
C ASN A 2 10.70 -31.88 -26.40
N ALA A 3 10.94 -30.82 -27.19
CA ALA A 3 10.67 -29.43 -26.78
C ALA A 3 9.23 -29.21 -26.24
N PHE A 4 8.27 -29.98 -26.75
CA PHE A 4 6.88 -30.00 -26.28
C PHE A 4 6.73 -30.41 -24.80
N CYS A 5 7.41 -31.48 -24.36
CA CYS A 5 7.40 -31.90 -22.96
C CYS A 5 8.11 -30.89 -22.04
N GLY A 6 9.14 -30.22 -22.55
CA GLY A 6 9.80 -29.11 -21.85
C GLY A 6 8.85 -27.92 -21.66
N HIS A 7 8.13 -27.53 -22.70
CA HIS A 7 7.17 -26.43 -22.66
C HIS A 7 5.98 -26.73 -21.73
N MET A 8 5.39 -27.93 -21.79
CA MET A 8 4.33 -28.32 -20.85
C MET A 8 4.80 -28.31 -19.40
N ARG A 9 6.00 -28.86 -19.10
CA ARG A 9 6.55 -28.81 -17.73
C ARG A 9 6.77 -27.37 -17.26
N ALA A 10 7.30 -26.50 -18.12
CA ALA A 10 7.46 -25.09 -17.80
C ALA A 10 6.11 -24.42 -17.49
N CYS A 11 5.10 -24.60 -18.36
CA CYS A 11 3.76 -24.04 -18.14
C CYS A 11 3.06 -24.57 -16.88
N LEU A 12 3.30 -25.83 -16.50
CA LEU A 12 2.81 -26.41 -15.25
C LEU A 12 3.58 -25.96 -14.00
N MET A 13 4.81 -25.44 -14.17
CA MET A 13 5.61 -24.85 -13.09
C MET A 13 5.35 -23.35 -12.90
N ILE A 14 4.75 -22.68 -13.88
CA ILE A 14 4.32 -21.29 -13.74
C ILE A 14 3.17 -21.25 -12.74
N ARG A 15 3.45 -20.69 -11.55
CA ARG A 15 2.40 -20.38 -10.58
C ARG A 15 1.44 -19.39 -11.24
N SER A 16 0.16 -19.76 -11.30
CA SER A 16 -0.89 -18.85 -11.76
C SER A 16 -0.82 -17.56 -10.94
N GLU A 17 -0.64 -16.43 -11.62
CA GLU A 17 -0.60 -15.13 -10.96
C GLU A 17 -1.95 -14.91 -10.26
N VAL A 18 -1.91 -14.62 -8.96
CA VAL A 18 -3.13 -14.40 -8.19
C VAL A 18 -3.69 -13.03 -8.52
N GLU A 19 -5.02 -12.93 -8.51
CA GLU A 19 -5.75 -11.74 -8.88
C GLU A 19 -5.44 -10.56 -7.93
N LYS A 20 -4.52 -9.70 -8.36
CA LYS A 20 -4.16 -8.47 -7.66
C LYS A 20 -5.24 -7.42 -7.81
N ILE A 21 -5.56 -6.72 -6.73
CA ILE A 21 -6.22 -5.41 -6.82
C ILE A 21 -5.18 -4.30 -7.01
N GLU A 22 -5.22 -3.73 -8.20
CA GLU A 22 -4.32 -2.71 -8.74
C GLU A 22 -4.91 -1.31 -8.70
N SER A 23 -6.20 -1.20 -8.35
CA SER A 23 -6.98 0.05 -8.38
C SER A 23 -8.02 0.16 -7.27
N VAL A 24 -8.43 1.38 -6.95
CA VAL A 24 -9.52 1.63 -6.01
C VAL A 24 -10.81 1.00 -6.49
N GLN A 25 -11.09 1.12 -7.80
CA GLN A 25 -12.28 0.55 -8.42
C GLN A 25 -12.36 -0.97 -8.23
N GLN A 26 -11.24 -1.68 -8.33
CA GLN A 26 -11.19 -3.12 -8.06
C GLN A 26 -11.42 -3.44 -6.58
N LEU A 27 -10.91 -2.61 -5.66
CA LEU A 27 -11.17 -2.79 -4.22
C LEU A 27 -12.65 -2.63 -3.91
N VAL A 28 -13.31 -1.62 -4.47
CA VAL A 28 -14.75 -1.37 -4.31
C VAL A 28 -15.60 -2.55 -4.78
N LYS A 29 -15.19 -3.22 -5.87
CA LYS A 29 -15.87 -4.41 -6.40
C LYS A 29 -15.70 -5.67 -5.54
N ARG A 30 -14.87 -5.64 -4.49
CA ARG A 30 -14.62 -6.79 -3.59
C ARG A 30 -15.29 -6.60 -2.22
N PRO A 31 -16.58 -6.95 -2.06
CA PRO A 31 -17.32 -6.72 -0.81
C PRO A 31 -16.76 -7.48 0.41
N HIS A 32 -16.01 -8.56 0.18
CA HIS A 32 -15.39 -9.37 1.23
C HIS A 32 -14.01 -8.84 1.69
N THR A 33 -13.44 -7.86 0.99
CA THR A 33 -12.16 -7.25 1.34
C THR A 33 -12.42 -5.90 2.01
N THR A 34 -12.13 -5.80 3.31
CA THR A 34 -12.42 -4.56 4.07
C THR A 34 -11.24 -3.58 3.98
N PRO A 35 -11.44 -2.35 3.48
CA PRO A 35 -10.39 -1.32 3.52
C PRO A 35 -10.10 -0.90 4.95
N HIS A 36 -8.83 -0.69 5.29
CA HIS A 36 -8.39 -0.13 6.57
C HIS A 36 -7.47 1.05 6.31
N MET A 37 -7.59 2.09 7.13
CA MET A 37 -6.86 3.35 6.96
C MET A 37 -6.12 3.75 8.22
N TRP A 38 -5.07 4.56 8.06
CA TRP A 38 -4.33 5.11 9.18
C TRP A 38 -5.09 6.27 9.84
N LEU A 39 -5.65 6.01 11.03
CA LEU A 39 -6.32 7.00 11.86
C LEU A 39 -5.37 8.14 12.27
N GLY A 40 -5.90 9.37 12.31
CA GLY A 40 -5.14 10.56 12.69
C GLY A 40 -4.28 11.14 11.57
N THR A 41 -4.38 10.60 10.35
CA THR A 41 -3.71 11.14 9.16
C THR A 41 -4.70 11.92 8.30
N SER A 42 -4.18 12.80 7.44
CA SER A 42 -4.99 13.51 6.45
C SER A 42 -5.61 12.56 5.40
N TYR A 43 -5.13 11.31 5.29
CA TYR A 43 -5.61 10.36 4.29
C TYR A 43 -7.10 10.05 4.44
N VAL A 44 -7.58 9.91 5.68
CA VAL A 44 -9.00 9.64 5.96
C VAL A 44 -9.86 10.79 5.42
N ALA A 45 -9.50 12.03 5.75
CA ALA A 45 -10.20 13.22 5.27
C ALA A 45 -10.09 13.38 3.74
N MET A 46 -8.92 13.09 3.15
CA MET A 46 -8.73 13.18 1.70
C MET A 46 -9.59 12.18 0.92
N VAL A 47 -9.76 10.96 1.45
CA VAL A 47 -10.64 9.96 0.85
C VAL A 47 -12.11 10.33 1.05
N GLU A 48 -12.48 10.82 2.24
CA GLU A 48 -13.83 11.27 2.57
C GLU A 48 -14.32 12.45 1.71
N HIS A 49 -13.45 13.43 1.48
CA HIS A 49 -13.76 14.65 0.71
C HIS A 49 -13.34 14.56 -0.76
N SER A 50 -12.95 13.37 -1.23
CA SER A 50 -12.59 13.14 -2.62
C SER A 50 -13.78 13.42 -3.55
N THR A 51 -13.52 13.91 -4.76
CA THR A 51 -14.52 13.98 -5.84
C THR A 51 -14.68 12.65 -6.60
N ASN A 52 -13.78 11.68 -6.36
CA ASN A 52 -13.85 10.37 -6.97
C ASN A 52 -14.90 9.50 -6.22
N PRO A 53 -15.94 8.99 -6.91
CA PRO A 53 -17.01 8.22 -6.28
C PRO A 53 -16.51 6.91 -5.64
N ASP A 54 -15.52 6.24 -6.24
CA ASP A 54 -14.95 5.00 -5.69
C ASP A 54 -14.25 5.29 -4.35
N LEU A 55 -13.57 6.43 -4.24
CA LEU A 55 -12.93 6.86 -2.98
C LEU A 55 -13.95 7.27 -1.93
N GLN A 56 -15.01 8.00 -2.32
CA GLN A 56 -16.10 8.30 -1.38
C GLN A 56 -16.76 7.03 -0.83
N GLN A 57 -16.93 6.01 -1.68
CA GLN A 57 -17.46 4.72 -1.26
C GLN A 57 -16.52 4.01 -0.27
N ILE A 58 -15.21 3.99 -0.54
CA ILE A 58 -14.22 3.48 0.41
C ILE A 58 -14.27 4.24 1.73
N GLY A 59 -14.27 5.57 1.70
CA GLY A 59 -14.36 6.42 2.89
C GLY A 59 -15.61 6.12 3.73
N ARG A 60 -16.75 5.92 3.06
CA ARG A 60 -17.99 5.50 3.72
C ARG A 60 -17.86 4.14 4.41
N VAL A 61 -17.34 3.13 3.71
CA VAL A 61 -17.12 1.79 4.29
C VAL A 61 -16.17 1.86 5.49
N VAL A 62 -15.10 2.66 5.37
CA VAL A 62 -14.12 2.82 6.45
C VAL A 62 -14.77 3.42 7.70
N ARG A 63 -15.61 4.44 7.53
CA ARG A 63 -16.35 5.10 8.60
C ARG A 63 -17.39 4.17 9.23
N GLU A 64 -18.25 3.56 8.42
CA GLU A 64 -19.34 2.69 8.89
C GLU A 64 -18.81 1.48 9.65
N ARG A 65 -17.66 0.92 9.23
CA ARG A 65 -17.05 -0.24 9.87
C ARG A 65 -16.03 0.11 10.96
N GLY A 66 -15.74 1.39 11.18
CA GLY A 66 -14.73 1.83 12.17
C GLY A 66 -13.33 1.28 11.88
N THR A 67 -12.94 1.19 10.60
CA THR A 67 -11.67 0.55 10.16
C THR A 67 -10.54 1.55 9.91
N ALA A 68 -10.74 2.81 10.30
CA ALA A 68 -9.66 3.75 10.52
C ALA A 68 -9.03 3.45 11.89
N VAL A 69 -7.80 2.95 11.90
CA VAL A 69 -7.13 2.47 13.12
C VAL A 69 -5.73 3.09 13.29
N PRO A 70 -5.20 3.19 14.51
CA PRO A 70 -3.83 3.67 14.76
C PRO A 70 -2.78 2.83 14.02
N ALA A 71 -1.59 3.41 13.79
CA ALA A 71 -0.49 2.73 13.08
C ALA A 71 -0.15 1.35 13.65
N SER A 72 -0.13 1.22 14.98
CA SER A 72 0.18 -0.04 15.66
C SER A 72 -0.79 -1.16 15.32
N ALA A 73 -2.07 -0.83 15.14
CA ALA A 73 -3.10 -1.77 14.71
C ALA A 73 -3.10 -1.97 13.18
N LEU A 74 -2.87 -0.90 12.41
CA LEU A 74 -2.86 -0.93 10.95
C LEU A 74 -1.74 -1.82 10.38
N TYR A 75 -0.57 -1.76 10.99
CA TYR A 75 0.60 -2.56 10.61
C TYR A 75 0.81 -3.76 11.54
N GLY A 76 -0.13 -4.00 12.45
CA GLY A 76 -0.07 -5.11 13.39
C GLY A 76 -0.28 -6.45 12.71
N GLU A 77 0.37 -7.47 13.24
CA GLU A 77 0.28 -8.85 12.75
C GLU A 77 -1.17 -9.35 12.57
N PRO A 78 -2.13 -9.06 13.48
CA PRO A 78 -3.52 -9.51 13.31
C PRO A 78 -4.17 -8.97 12.04
N LEU A 79 -3.94 -7.70 11.69
CA LEU A 79 -4.52 -7.11 10.47
C LEU A 79 -3.78 -7.61 9.24
N LEU A 80 -2.45 -7.67 9.27
CA LEU A 80 -1.65 -8.20 8.16
C LEU A 80 -1.98 -9.67 7.86
N ARG A 81 -2.32 -10.49 8.87
CA ARG A 81 -2.82 -11.85 8.66
C ARG A 81 -4.16 -11.86 7.89
N ARG A 82 -5.04 -10.89 8.12
CA ARG A 82 -6.30 -10.74 7.37
C ARG A 82 -6.05 -10.23 5.94
N VAL A 83 -5.06 -9.35 5.76
CA VAL A 83 -4.56 -8.98 4.43
C VAL A 83 -4.11 -10.25 3.72
N VAL A 84 -3.28 -11.07 4.39
CA VAL A 84 -2.83 -12.42 4.00
C VAL A 84 -3.97 -13.45 3.78
N GLN A 85 -5.22 -13.09 3.98
CA GLN A 85 -6.37 -13.94 3.67
C GLN A 85 -7.25 -13.34 2.58
N GLY A 86 -6.87 -12.20 2.01
CA GLY A 86 -7.69 -11.41 1.08
C GLY A 86 -8.90 -10.74 1.74
N ARG A 87 -8.97 -10.74 3.08
CA ARG A 87 -10.11 -10.22 3.87
C ARG A 87 -9.96 -8.75 4.25
N ALA A 88 -8.76 -8.20 4.11
CA ALA A 88 -8.48 -6.79 4.38
C ALA A 88 -7.55 -6.21 3.30
N ALA A 89 -7.65 -4.91 3.11
CA ALA A 89 -6.71 -4.10 2.32
C ALA A 89 -6.27 -2.92 3.17
N VAL A 90 -5.00 -2.58 3.15
CA VAL A 90 -4.46 -1.42 3.90
C VAL A 90 -4.25 -0.27 2.93
N ILE A 91 -4.80 0.89 3.25
CA ILE A 91 -4.67 2.13 2.48
C ILE A 91 -3.85 3.13 3.30
N SER A 92 -2.64 3.43 2.84
CA SER A 92 -1.72 4.38 3.51
C SER A 92 -0.65 4.87 2.53
N ASP A 93 0.29 5.71 2.92
CA ASP A 93 1.37 6.09 2.01
C ASP A 93 2.35 4.95 1.73
N GLY A 94 2.78 4.84 0.48
CA GLY A 94 3.64 3.75 0.01
C GLY A 94 4.96 3.62 0.79
N THR A 95 5.54 4.74 1.25
CA THR A 95 6.80 4.74 1.99
C THR A 95 6.63 4.13 3.39
N SER A 96 5.62 4.58 4.14
CA SER A 96 5.31 4.03 5.47
C SER A 96 4.90 2.57 5.36
N LEU A 97 4.12 2.22 4.34
CA LEU A 97 3.73 0.84 4.04
C LEU A 97 4.95 -0.06 3.82
N ALA A 98 5.84 0.31 2.89
CA ALA A 98 7.03 -0.46 2.59
C ALA A 98 7.94 -0.63 3.82
N PHE A 99 8.16 0.45 4.57
CA PHE A 99 8.99 0.42 5.77
C PHE A 99 8.38 -0.45 6.88
N ARG A 100 7.10 -0.25 7.22
CA ARG A 100 6.45 -0.96 8.31
C ARG A 100 6.25 -2.43 7.98
N VAL A 101 5.81 -2.77 6.78
CA VAL A 101 5.58 -4.17 6.40
C VAL A 101 6.90 -4.93 6.24
N SER A 102 7.96 -4.31 5.70
CA SER A 102 9.26 -4.97 5.61
C SER A 102 9.85 -5.34 6.98
N SER A 103 9.57 -4.55 8.03
CA SER A 103 10.01 -4.89 9.39
C SER A 103 9.34 -6.12 10.00
N VAL A 104 8.20 -6.57 9.46
CA VAL A 104 7.41 -7.69 10.01
C VAL A 104 7.18 -8.82 9.00
N CYS A 105 7.69 -8.69 7.76
CA CYS A 105 7.40 -9.63 6.68
C CYS A 105 7.91 -11.05 6.96
N GLN A 106 8.96 -11.20 7.78
CA GLN A 106 9.51 -12.51 8.16
C GLN A 106 8.49 -13.38 8.91
N ALA A 107 7.54 -12.77 9.66
CA ALA A 107 6.48 -13.49 10.35
C ALA A 107 5.44 -14.10 9.39
N PHE A 108 5.47 -13.72 8.11
CA PHE A 108 4.53 -14.15 7.08
C PHE A 108 5.23 -14.99 6.02
N ALA A 109 5.97 -16.01 6.44
CA ALA A 109 6.65 -16.94 5.53
C ALA A 109 5.65 -17.54 4.52
N GLY A 110 5.96 -17.43 3.22
CA GLY A 110 5.11 -17.92 2.13
C GLY A 110 4.00 -16.95 1.69
N ALA A 111 3.94 -15.74 2.27
CA ALA A 111 3.08 -14.66 1.81
C ALA A 111 3.88 -13.60 1.05
N GLU A 112 3.23 -12.98 0.07
CA GLU A 112 3.77 -11.81 -0.63
C GLU A 112 2.81 -10.63 -0.43
N PHE A 113 3.38 -9.50 0.01
CA PHE A 113 2.70 -8.22 0.06
C PHE A 113 3.09 -7.42 -1.18
N TYR A 114 2.10 -6.82 -1.83
CA TYR A 114 2.36 -5.95 -2.97
C TYR A 114 1.70 -4.59 -2.77
N LEU A 115 2.27 -3.59 -3.44
CA LEU A 115 1.75 -2.24 -3.53
C LEU A 115 0.96 -2.13 -4.82
N ALA A 116 -0.31 -1.70 -4.73
CA ALA A 116 -1.14 -1.47 -5.90
C ALA A 116 -0.49 -0.45 -6.84
N ARG A 117 -0.60 -0.68 -8.16
CA ARG A 117 -0.01 0.20 -9.17
C ARG A 117 -0.62 1.60 -9.16
N GLU A 118 -1.94 1.70 -8.93
CA GLU A 118 -2.63 2.98 -8.82
C GLU A 118 -2.39 3.61 -7.44
N GLY A 119 -1.91 4.86 -7.44
CA GLY A 119 -1.92 5.70 -6.24
C GLY A 119 -3.28 6.38 -6.09
N VAL A 120 -3.88 6.26 -4.91
CA VAL A 120 -5.19 6.83 -4.54
C VAL A 120 -5.16 8.35 -4.54
N VAL A 121 -4.17 8.94 -3.87
CA VAL A 121 -3.90 10.38 -3.91
C VAL A 121 -2.40 10.60 -3.82
N SER A 122 -1.91 11.63 -4.50
CA SER A 122 -0.51 12.02 -4.56
C SER A 122 -0.36 13.37 -3.86
N HIS A 123 0.30 13.41 -2.71
CA HIS A 123 0.60 14.67 -2.02
C HIS A 123 2.09 14.79 -1.70
N PRO A 124 2.67 16.00 -1.77
CA PRO A 124 4.05 16.21 -1.37
C PRO A 124 4.21 16.02 0.15
N LEU A 125 5.39 15.56 0.56
CA LEU A 125 5.82 15.64 1.94
C LEU A 125 6.24 17.09 2.22
N ASN A 126 5.52 17.76 3.11
CA ASN A 126 5.73 19.17 3.44
C ASN A 126 6.26 19.32 4.87
N SER A 127 7.08 20.35 5.09
CA SER A 127 7.41 20.83 6.44
C SER A 127 6.53 22.03 6.75
N PHE A 128 5.96 22.07 7.95
CA PHE A 128 5.14 23.19 8.42
C PHE A 128 5.88 23.90 9.55
N ALA A 129 5.98 25.22 9.45
CA ALA A 129 6.48 26.08 10.52
C ALA A 129 5.32 26.84 11.17
N ARG A 130 5.49 27.26 12.42
CA ARG A 130 4.53 28.18 13.05
C ARG A 130 4.49 29.50 12.26
N LYS A 131 3.33 30.15 12.23
CA LYS A 131 3.15 31.43 11.52
C LYS A 131 4.02 32.55 12.10
N ASP A 132 4.35 32.47 13.37
CA ASP A 132 5.15 33.44 14.13
C ASP A 132 6.63 33.02 14.27
N ILE A 133 7.10 32.09 13.44
CA ILE A 133 8.51 31.72 13.42
C ILE A 133 9.37 32.93 13.01
N ASP A 134 10.54 33.07 13.64
CA ASP A 134 11.53 34.09 13.24
C ASP A 134 11.88 33.92 11.75
N PRO A 135 11.75 34.97 10.92
CA PRO A 135 12.09 34.92 9.50
C PRO A 135 13.53 34.47 9.20
N LEU A 136 14.49 34.77 10.08
CA LEU A 136 15.89 34.34 9.94
C LEU A 136 16.02 32.83 10.15
N ILE A 137 15.37 32.29 11.17
CA ILE A 137 15.32 30.84 11.41
C ILE A 137 14.68 30.13 10.22
N PHE A 138 13.54 30.66 9.72
CA PHE A 138 12.87 30.08 8.56
C PHE A 138 13.75 30.12 7.29
N LYS A 139 14.49 31.21 7.08
CA LYS A 139 15.45 31.35 5.98
C LYS A 139 16.56 30.30 6.08
N ASP A 140 17.11 30.07 7.27
CA ASP A 140 18.19 29.10 7.46
C ASP A 140 17.70 27.65 7.31
N ILE A 141 16.50 27.32 7.80
CA ILE A 141 15.86 26.02 7.53
C ILE A 141 15.71 25.80 6.02
N ASN A 142 15.25 26.80 5.28
CA ASN A 142 15.09 26.69 3.83
C ASN A 142 16.43 26.51 3.10
N LYS A 143 17.51 27.16 3.54
CA LYS A 143 18.86 26.94 2.98
C LYS A 143 19.28 25.48 3.14
N VAL A 144 19.09 24.91 4.34
CA VAL A 144 19.40 23.49 4.61
C VAL A 144 18.55 22.58 3.71
N TYR A 145 17.27 22.87 3.56
CA TYR A 145 16.39 22.10 2.68
C TYR A 145 16.89 22.09 1.22
N VAL A 146 17.23 23.26 0.66
CA VAL A 146 17.77 23.39 -0.70
C VAL A 146 19.11 22.66 -0.85
N TYR A 147 19.97 22.76 0.16
CA TYR A 147 21.26 22.06 0.18
C TYR A 147 21.09 20.52 0.20
N LEU A 148 20.17 20.01 1.03
CA LEU A 148 19.87 18.59 1.06
C LEU A 148 19.29 18.11 -0.28
N GLN A 149 18.43 18.92 -0.90
CA GLN A 149 17.91 18.62 -2.24
C GLN A 149 19.01 18.52 -3.30
N SER A 150 20.01 19.41 -3.26
CA SER A 150 21.09 19.40 -4.25
C SER A 150 22.00 18.18 -4.10
N ILE A 151 22.33 17.77 -2.87
CA ILE A 151 23.15 16.58 -2.60
C ILE A 151 22.42 15.29 -2.97
N LEU A 152 21.14 15.20 -2.62
CA LEU A 152 20.33 14.01 -2.90
C LEU A 152 19.94 13.89 -4.38
N GLY A 153 20.39 14.80 -5.24
CA GLY A 153 20.02 14.83 -6.66
C GLY A 153 18.52 15.10 -6.89
N LEU A 154 17.84 15.66 -5.90
CA LEU A 154 16.42 16.02 -5.94
C LEU A 154 16.24 17.33 -6.73
N LYS A 155 16.62 17.35 -8.02
CA LYS A 155 16.39 18.52 -8.87
C LYS A 155 14.89 18.73 -9.08
N GLN A 156 14.47 19.99 -8.94
CA GLN A 156 13.10 20.49 -9.05
C GLN A 156 12.41 20.19 -10.41
N GLN A 157 13.14 19.72 -11.41
CA GLN A 157 12.63 19.39 -12.76
C GLN A 157 11.86 18.06 -12.87
N HIS A 158 11.77 17.25 -11.81
CA HIS A 158 10.94 16.03 -11.80
C HIS A 158 9.94 15.93 -10.62
N ILE A 159 9.56 17.06 -10.01
CA ILE A 159 8.53 17.10 -8.95
C ILE A 159 7.11 16.80 -9.49
N LYS A 160 6.94 16.49 -10.77
CA LYS A 160 5.68 15.90 -11.28
C LYS A 160 5.59 14.38 -11.15
N ARG A 161 6.67 13.64 -10.86
CA ARG A 161 6.61 12.16 -10.92
C ARG A 161 7.18 11.35 -9.75
N THR A 162 8.05 11.87 -8.88
CA THR A 162 8.87 10.95 -8.05
C THR A 162 8.86 11.14 -6.53
N HIS A 163 8.35 12.26 -5.97
CA HIS A 163 8.38 12.50 -4.51
C HIS A 163 7.03 12.87 -3.89
N ALA A 164 5.94 12.52 -4.57
CA ALA A 164 4.66 12.55 -3.90
C ALA A 164 4.48 11.25 -3.13
N LEU A 165 4.12 11.36 -1.85
CA LEU A 165 3.54 10.25 -1.12
C LEU A 165 2.27 9.87 -1.86
N ARG A 166 2.33 8.72 -2.50
CA ARG A 166 1.16 8.08 -3.08
C ARG A 166 0.53 7.29 -1.96
N ILE A 167 -0.73 7.58 -1.68
CA ILE A 167 -1.57 6.66 -0.92
C ILE A 167 -1.67 5.41 -1.79
N THR A 168 -1.11 4.31 -1.31
CA THR A 168 -1.01 3.04 -1.97
C THR A 168 -1.80 2.01 -1.18
N ILE A 169 -2.33 1.03 -1.89
CA ILE A 169 -3.07 -0.06 -1.28
C ILE A 169 -2.14 -1.26 -1.15
N ILE A 170 -1.97 -1.80 0.05
CA ILE A 170 -1.41 -3.14 0.22
C ILE A 170 -2.55 -4.15 0.17
N ILE A 171 -2.38 -5.10 -0.73
CA ILE A 171 -3.16 -6.33 -0.75
C ILE A 171 -2.18 -7.51 -0.89
N TYR A 172 -2.71 -8.69 -0.62
CA TYR A 172 -2.01 -9.95 -0.54
C TYR A 172 -2.22 -10.87 -1.75
N ASN A 173 -1.24 -11.77 -1.94
CA ASN A 173 -1.33 -12.96 -2.77
C ASN A 173 -1.21 -14.27 -1.95
N ARG A 174 -2.22 -15.17 -2.04
CA ARG A 174 -2.14 -16.54 -1.51
C ARG A 174 -1.30 -17.43 -2.39
N SER A 175 -0.04 -17.62 -2.00
CA SER A 175 0.73 -18.76 -2.48
C SER A 175 -0.02 -20.03 -2.09
N THR A 176 -0.52 -20.76 -3.08
CA THR A 176 -1.10 -22.11 -2.93
C THR A 176 0.02 -23.14 -2.65
N ALA A 177 0.89 -22.86 -1.68
CA ALA A 177 1.79 -23.84 -1.09
C ALA A 177 0.99 -24.69 -0.09
N GLY A 178 0.08 -25.51 -0.60
CA GLY A 178 -0.78 -26.34 0.24
C GLY A 178 -2.03 -26.83 -0.48
N ARG A 179 -1.89 -27.43 -1.67
CA ARG A 179 -2.87 -28.45 -2.05
C ARG A 179 -2.61 -29.63 -1.12
N SER A 180 -3.59 -29.96 -0.29
CA SER A 180 -3.66 -31.26 0.39
C SER A 180 -3.45 -32.37 -0.65
N PRO A 181 -2.71 -33.44 -0.31
CA PRO A 181 -2.56 -34.57 -1.20
C PRO A 181 -3.96 -35.12 -1.55
N PRO A 182 -4.19 -35.57 -2.80
CA PRO A 182 -5.46 -36.17 -3.16
C PRO A 182 -5.75 -37.35 -2.22
N PRO A 183 -7.02 -37.58 -1.84
CA PRO A 183 -7.38 -38.74 -1.03
C PRO A 183 -6.89 -40.00 -1.75
N SER A 184 -6.11 -40.82 -1.05
CA SER A 184 -5.72 -42.14 -1.54
C SER A 184 -7.01 -42.93 -1.76
N THR A 185 -7.34 -43.17 -3.02
CA THR A 185 -8.36 -44.13 -3.39
C THR A 185 -7.84 -45.53 -3.05
N SER A 186 -8.27 -46.03 -1.90
CA SER A 186 -8.27 -47.45 -1.55
C SER A 186 -9.54 -48.11 -2.05
#